data_AF-A0A9J5YUF9-F1
#
_entry.id   AF-A0A9J5YUF9-F1
#
_cell.length_a   1.000
_cell.length_b   1.000
_cell.length_c   1.000
_cell.angle_alpha   90.00
_cell.angle_beta   90.00
_cell.angle_gamma   90.00
#
_symmetry.space_group_name_H-M   'P 1'
#
loop_
_entity.id
_entity.type
_entity.pdbx_description
1 polymer ?
#
loop_
_entity_poly.entity_id
_entity_poly.type
_entity_poly.pdbx_seq_one_letter_code
_entity_poly.pdbx_strand_id
1 'polypeptide(L)'
;MASNSAFSLFLIFLIITQCLSVLNAATDFDFFYFVQQWPGSYCDTKQSCCYPTTGKPAADFGIHGLWPNNNDGTYPSNCDPNSPYDQSQVSDLISRMQQNWPTLACPSGSGSTFWSHEWEKHGTCAESVFTNQHAYFKKTLDLKNQVDLLSILQGANIHPDGGSYDLVNIRNAIKSAIGYTPWIQCNVDQSGNSQLYQVYICVDGSGSNLIECPIFPEGNVAQALTQDFDFFYFVQQWPASYCDTRRSCCYPTTGKPDEDFSIHGLWPNYENGKWPQNCDMESSLDESEFSDLISTMEKNWPSLACPSSDGLKFWSHEWLKHGTCSALNQHAYFQTALDFKTKSNLLQNLNNAGIKPRNGEHYSVESIKNAIEEGVGHTPFIECNVDSQGNHQLYQVYLCVDSSASNFIDCPIFPHGGKCGSKIEFPPFSSNDDHDEF
;
A
#
# COMPACT_ATOMS: atom_id res chain seq x y z
N MET A 1 -19.27 -18.40 67.91
CA MET A 1 -19.89 -18.39 66.57
C MET A 1 -19.18 -17.38 65.68
N ALA A 2 -17.93 -17.66 65.26
CA ALA A 2 -17.15 -16.73 64.44
C ALA A 2 -16.14 -17.44 63.52
N SER A 3 -16.43 -18.69 63.09
CA SER A 3 -15.54 -19.44 62.18
C SER A 3 -16.19 -19.86 60.85
N ASN A 4 -17.50 -19.65 60.67
CA ASN A 4 -18.19 -20.08 59.44
C ASN A 4 -18.20 -19.03 58.32
N SER A 5 -17.98 -17.75 58.63
CA SER A 5 -18.01 -16.67 57.63
C SER A 5 -16.76 -16.65 56.74
N ALA A 6 -15.58 -16.94 57.30
CA ALA A 6 -14.32 -16.87 56.57
C ALA A 6 -14.20 -18.03 55.56
N PHE A 7 -14.71 -19.22 55.92
CA PHE A 7 -14.67 -20.40 55.06
C PHE A 7 -15.58 -20.25 53.82
N SER A 8 -16.73 -19.58 53.99
CA SER A 8 -17.69 -19.33 52.90
C SER A 8 -17.19 -18.28 51.90
N LEU A 9 -16.47 -17.25 52.37
CA LEU A 9 -15.83 -16.24 51.51
C LEU A 9 -14.64 -16.83 50.73
N PHE A 10 -13.89 -17.76 51.33
CA PHE A 10 -12.78 -18.43 50.66
C PHE A 10 -13.25 -19.38 49.55
N LEU A 11 -14.37 -20.08 49.76
CA LEU A 11 -14.99 -20.93 48.73
C LEU A 11 -15.53 -20.11 47.55
N ILE A 12 -16.15 -18.96 47.81
CA ILE A 12 -16.65 -18.05 46.75
C ILE A 12 -15.48 -17.48 45.94
N PHE A 13 -14.37 -17.11 46.59
CA PHE A 13 -13.18 -16.61 45.90
C PHE A 13 -12.50 -17.70 45.05
N LEU A 14 -12.49 -18.96 45.52
CA LEU A 14 -12.02 -20.13 44.74
C LEU A 14 -12.92 -20.44 43.55
N ILE A 15 -14.25 -20.31 43.68
CA ILE A 15 -15.20 -20.49 42.58
C ILE A 15 -15.11 -19.34 41.57
N ILE A 16 -14.90 -18.10 42.02
CA ILE A 16 -14.71 -16.93 41.13
C ILE A 16 -13.36 -17.01 40.40
N THR A 17 -12.30 -17.47 41.07
CA THR A 17 -10.99 -17.69 40.42
C THR A 17 -11.00 -18.90 39.48
N GLN A 18 -11.79 -19.95 39.78
CA GLN A 18 -12.04 -21.05 38.85
C GLN A 18 -12.97 -20.67 37.70
N CYS A 19 -13.92 -19.74 37.88
CA CYS A 19 -14.74 -19.19 36.80
C CYS A 19 -13.96 -18.21 35.91
N LEU A 20 -12.97 -17.49 36.45
CA LEU A 20 -12.09 -16.61 35.68
C LEU A 20 -11.00 -17.39 34.90
N SER A 21 -10.73 -18.65 35.25
CA SER A 21 -9.82 -19.51 34.51
C SER A 21 -10.46 -20.28 33.34
N VAL A 22 -11.74 -20.03 33.01
CA VAL A 22 -12.47 -20.72 31.91
C VAL A 22 -12.70 -19.82 30.68
N LEU A 23 -12.15 -18.61 30.63
CA LEU A 23 -12.29 -17.70 29.48
C LEU A 23 -10.93 -17.17 29.02
N ASN A 24 -10.07 -18.07 28.56
CA ASN A 24 -9.04 -17.82 27.55
C ASN A 24 -8.46 -19.20 27.17
N ALA A 25 -9.28 -20.01 26.49
CA ALA A 25 -8.67 -20.93 25.55
C ALA A 25 -8.04 -20.02 24.49
N ALA A 26 -6.71 -19.90 24.50
CA ALA A 26 -6.01 -19.21 23.44
C ALA A 26 -6.45 -19.84 22.12
N THR A 27 -6.96 -19.03 21.19
CA THR A 27 -7.25 -19.51 19.84
C THR A 27 -5.92 -19.92 19.22
N ASP A 28 -5.87 -21.10 18.60
CA ASP A 28 -4.65 -21.60 17.92
C ASP A 28 -4.33 -20.84 16.62
N PHE A 29 -4.99 -19.69 16.40
CA PHE A 29 -4.81 -18.77 15.30
C PHE A 29 -5.23 -17.34 15.67
N ASP A 30 -4.83 -16.36 14.87
CA ASP A 30 -5.05 -14.93 15.12
C ASP A 30 -6.16 -14.30 14.25
N PHE A 31 -6.24 -14.68 12.97
CA PHE A 31 -7.20 -14.15 11.99
C PHE A 31 -7.57 -15.19 10.92
N PHE A 32 -8.49 -14.86 10.02
CA PHE A 32 -8.79 -15.70 8.86
C PHE A 32 -8.46 -15.00 7.54
N TYR A 33 -7.96 -15.75 6.56
CA TYR A 33 -8.10 -15.39 5.16
C TYR A 33 -9.44 -15.90 4.62
N PHE A 34 -10.32 -15.00 4.20
CA PHE A 34 -11.43 -15.32 3.32
C PHE A 34 -10.96 -15.21 1.88
N VAL A 35 -10.91 -16.36 1.19
CA VAL A 35 -10.31 -16.47 -0.15
C VAL A 35 -11.39 -16.80 -1.17
N GLN A 36 -11.43 -15.99 -2.23
CA GLN A 36 -12.28 -16.21 -3.39
C GLN A 36 -11.42 -16.42 -4.64
N GLN A 37 -11.87 -17.26 -5.57
CA GLN A 37 -11.16 -17.62 -6.78
C GLN A 37 -11.98 -17.31 -8.04
N TRP A 38 -11.32 -16.83 -9.09
CA TRP A 38 -11.93 -16.61 -10.39
C TRP A 38 -11.95 -17.90 -11.21
N PRO A 39 -13.14 -18.43 -11.60
CA PRO A 39 -13.24 -19.70 -12.32
C PRO A 39 -12.60 -19.66 -13.71
N GLY A 40 -12.51 -18.50 -14.35
CA GLY A 40 -11.81 -18.33 -15.63
C GLY A 40 -10.34 -18.70 -15.51
N SER A 41 -9.65 -18.04 -14.58
CA SER A 41 -8.20 -18.21 -14.36
C SER A 41 -7.82 -19.56 -13.73
N TYR A 42 -8.76 -20.26 -13.09
CA TYR A 42 -8.54 -21.66 -12.71
C TYR A 42 -8.51 -22.58 -13.95
N CYS A 43 -9.36 -22.31 -14.94
CA CYS A 43 -9.67 -23.21 -16.03
C CYS A 43 -8.86 -23.00 -17.32
N ASP A 44 -8.15 -21.89 -17.45
CA ASP A 44 -7.39 -21.51 -18.65
C ASP A 44 -5.88 -21.69 -18.47
N THR A 45 -5.45 -22.45 -17.46
CA THR A 45 -4.06 -22.89 -17.29
C THR A 45 -3.75 -24.12 -18.16
N LYS A 46 -2.50 -24.58 -18.16
CA LYS A 46 -2.13 -25.86 -18.80
C LYS A 46 -2.72 -27.09 -18.10
N GLN A 47 -3.22 -26.94 -16.87
CA GLN A 47 -3.87 -28.01 -16.13
C GLN A 47 -5.35 -28.12 -16.53
N SER A 48 -5.90 -29.34 -16.49
CA SER A 48 -7.31 -29.55 -16.78
C SER A 48 -8.20 -29.05 -15.64
N CYS A 49 -9.32 -28.43 -15.99
CA CYS A 49 -10.43 -28.20 -15.07
C CYS A 49 -11.70 -28.92 -15.53
N CYS A 50 -12.61 -29.19 -14.60
CA CYS A 50 -13.87 -29.84 -14.87
C CYS A 50 -15.00 -29.07 -14.18
N TYR A 51 -16.09 -28.80 -14.89
CA TYR A 51 -17.27 -28.20 -14.25
C TYR A 51 -17.94 -29.19 -13.29
N PRO A 52 -18.62 -28.70 -12.23
CA PRO A 52 -19.43 -29.54 -11.35
C PRO A 52 -20.44 -30.38 -12.12
N THR A 53 -20.95 -31.43 -11.48
CA THR A 53 -22.03 -32.26 -12.07
C THR A 53 -23.32 -31.49 -12.33
N THR A 54 -23.49 -30.33 -11.70
CA THR A 54 -24.60 -29.39 -11.94
C THR A 54 -24.40 -28.50 -13.17
N GLY A 55 -23.26 -28.59 -13.86
CA GLY A 55 -22.92 -27.81 -15.05
C GLY A 55 -21.96 -26.65 -14.77
N LYS A 56 -21.76 -25.81 -15.79
CA LYS A 56 -20.86 -24.64 -15.73
C LYS A 56 -21.33 -23.66 -14.62
N PRO A 57 -20.45 -23.28 -13.67
CA PRO A 57 -20.80 -22.27 -12.67
C PRO A 57 -21.11 -20.91 -13.30
N ALA A 58 -21.76 -20.03 -12.54
CA ALA A 58 -21.90 -18.63 -12.93
C ALA A 58 -20.53 -17.98 -13.15
N ALA A 59 -20.47 -16.96 -14.01
CA ALA A 59 -19.25 -16.17 -14.24
C ALA A 59 -19.04 -15.17 -13.11
N ASP A 60 -18.89 -15.68 -11.88
CA ASP A 60 -18.64 -14.94 -10.65
C ASP A 60 -17.51 -15.62 -9.87
N PHE A 61 -16.88 -14.89 -8.95
CA PHE A 61 -15.92 -15.45 -8.01
C PHE A 61 -16.60 -16.55 -7.18
N GLY A 62 -15.94 -17.70 -7.08
CA GLY A 62 -16.32 -18.77 -6.17
C GLY A 62 -15.52 -18.68 -4.88
N ILE A 63 -16.10 -19.10 -3.76
CA ILE A 63 -15.36 -19.30 -2.52
C ILE A 63 -14.28 -20.37 -2.77
N HIS A 64 -13.07 -20.10 -2.31
CA HIS A 64 -12.03 -21.12 -2.12
C HIS A 64 -12.10 -21.63 -0.68
N GLY A 65 -12.02 -20.74 0.32
CA GLY A 65 -12.21 -21.11 1.72
C GLY A 65 -12.06 -19.97 2.72
N LEU A 66 -12.17 -20.32 4.00
CA LEU A 66 -11.99 -19.43 5.15
C LEU A 66 -10.91 -20.04 6.06
N TRP A 67 -9.69 -19.51 6.01
CA TRP A 67 -8.51 -20.19 6.52
C TRP A 67 -7.94 -19.50 7.75
N PRO A 68 -7.96 -20.15 8.93
CA PRO A 68 -7.22 -19.70 10.12
C PRO A 68 -5.74 -19.43 9.82
N ASN A 69 -5.21 -18.31 10.29
CA ASN A 69 -3.83 -17.89 10.06
C ASN A 69 -3.26 -17.13 11.29
N ASN A 70 -1.93 -17.10 11.40
CA ASN A 70 -1.21 -16.38 12.44
C ASN A 70 -0.61 -15.08 11.91
N ASN A 71 -0.39 -14.12 12.81
CA ASN A 71 0.21 -12.82 12.51
C ASN A 71 1.66 -12.92 12.02
N ASP A 72 2.34 -14.04 12.28
CA ASP A 72 3.70 -14.32 11.81
C ASP A 72 3.75 -14.99 10.42
N GLY A 73 2.58 -15.21 9.79
CA GLY A 73 2.45 -15.84 8.47
C GLY A 73 2.34 -17.36 8.52
N THR A 74 2.60 -18.00 9.67
CA THR A 74 2.30 -19.43 9.85
C THR A 74 0.79 -19.67 9.92
N TYR A 75 0.36 -20.92 9.76
CA TYR A 75 -1.05 -21.27 9.87
C TYR A 75 -1.23 -22.69 10.43
N PRO A 76 -2.27 -22.92 11.25
CA PRO A 76 -2.62 -24.25 11.67
C PRO A 76 -3.33 -25.01 10.53
N SER A 77 -3.19 -26.33 10.51
CA SER A 77 -3.90 -27.18 9.55
C SER A 77 -4.18 -28.57 10.12
N ASN A 78 -5.28 -29.18 9.68
CA ASN A 78 -5.68 -30.54 10.06
C ASN A 78 -5.76 -30.73 11.59
N CYS A 79 -6.45 -29.82 12.28
CA CYS A 79 -6.36 -29.66 13.74
C CYS A 79 -7.13 -30.69 14.56
N ASP A 80 -8.25 -31.22 14.05
CA ASP A 80 -8.99 -32.30 14.71
C ASP A 80 -9.31 -33.47 13.76
N PRO A 81 -8.57 -34.59 13.84
CA PRO A 81 -8.86 -35.79 13.07
C PRO A 81 -10.15 -36.51 13.50
N ASN A 82 -10.74 -36.16 14.65
CA ASN A 82 -12.00 -36.74 15.14
C ASN A 82 -13.23 -35.95 14.71
N SER A 83 -13.05 -34.87 13.96
CA SER A 83 -14.10 -34.02 13.41
C SER A 83 -14.16 -34.13 11.89
N PRO A 84 -14.44 -35.32 11.31
CA PRO A 84 -14.53 -35.49 9.87
C PRO A 84 -15.74 -34.73 9.31
N TYR A 85 -15.65 -34.30 8.06
CA TYR A 85 -16.76 -33.61 7.41
C TYR A 85 -18.02 -34.50 7.35
N ASP A 86 -19.15 -33.92 7.75
CA ASP A 86 -20.46 -34.57 7.75
C ASP A 86 -21.46 -33.68 7.01
N GLN A 87 -21.71 -34.03 5.74
CA GLN A 87 -22.62 -33.29 4.87
C GLN A 87 -24.04 -33.17 5.47
N SER A 88 -24.47 -34.09 6.32
CA SER A 88 -25.81 -34.04 6.92
C SER A 88 -25.99 -32.81 7.82
N GLN A 89 -24.91 -32.33 8.44
CA GLN A 89 -24.90 -31.16 9.32
C GLN A 89 -25.06 -29.84 8.56
N VAL A 90 -24.81 -29.84 7.25
CA VAL A 90 -24.89 -28.64 6.39
C VAL A 90 -25.91 -28.80 5.25
N SER A 91 -26.84 -29.75 5.39
CA SER A 91 -27.77 -30.13 4.33
C SER A 91 -28.64 -28.98 3.81
N ASP A 92 -29.01 -28.02 4.67
CA ASP A 92 -29.74 -26.80 4.33
C ASP A 92 -28.90 -25.77 3.57
N LEU A 93 -27.56 -25.83 3.67
CA LEU A 93 -26.62 -24.94 3.01
C LEU A 93 -26.18 -25.44 1.62
N ILE A 94 -26.39 -26.72 1.31
CA ILE A 94 -25.86 -27.36 0.09
C ILE A 94 -26.21 -26.61 -1.19
N SER A 95 -27.44 -26.13 -1.34
CA SER A 95 -27.83 -25.39 -2.54
C SER A 95 -27.05 -24.07 -2.68
N ARG A 96 -26.79 -23.36 -1.57
CA ARG A 96 -25.96 -22.14 -1.58
C ARG A 96 -24.49 -22.48 -1.85
N MET A 97 -23.98 -23.58 -1.28
CA MET A 97 -22.61 -24.03 -1.49
C MET A 97 -22.35 -24.46 -2.94
N GLN A 98 -23.30 -25.13 -3.59
CA GLN A 98 -23.20 -25.48 -5.01
C GLN A 98 -23.11 -24.25 -5.91
N GLN A 99 -23.79 -23.16 -5.55
CA GLN A 99 -23.80 -21.91 -6.32
C GLN A 99 -22.54 -21.07 -6.06
N ASN A 100 -22.12 -20.97 -4.79
CA ASN A 100 -21.12 -19.99 -4.37
C ASN A 100 -19.75 -20.60 -4.05
N TRP A 101 -19.66 -21.91 -3.89
CA TRP A 101 -18.42 -22.65 -3.57
C TRP A 101 -18.22 -23.86 -4.51
N PRO A 102 -18.27 -23.66 -5.84
CA PRO A 102 -18.17 -24.77 -6.79
C PRO A 102 -16.77 -25.36 -6.83
N THR A 103 -16.68 -26.68 -6.99
CA THR A 103 -15.41 -27.34 -7.33
C THR A 103 -15.13 -27.23 -8.83
N LEU A 104 -13.87 -27.04 -9.20
CA LEU A 104 -13.40 -27.04 -10.60
C LEU A 104 -12.37 -28.15 -10.88
N ALA A 105 -12.10 -29.00 -9.89
CA ALA A 105 -11.17 -30.10 -10.02
C ALA A 105 -11.73 -31.23 -10.90
N CYS A 106 -10.84 -31.96 -11.57
CA CYS A 106 -11.21 -33.13 -12.37
C CYS A 106 -11.07 -34.45 -11.58
N PRO A 107 -11.97 -35.43 -11.82
CA PRO A 107 -13.15 -35.37 -12.69
C PRO A 107 -14.29 -34.53 -12.06
N SER A 108 -15.32 -34.21 -12.87
CA SER A 108 -16.52 -33.48 -12.40
C SER A 108 -17.08 -34.06 -11.10
N GLY A 109 -17.22 -33.19 -10.08
CA GLY A 109 -17.68 -33.57 -8.75
C GLY A 109 -18.92 -32.80 -8.29
N SER A 110 -19.53 -33.25 -7.19
CA SER A 110 -20.67 -32.59 -6.54
C SER A 110 -20.27 -31.40 -5.66
N GLY A 111 -18.97 -31.20 -5.43
CA GLY A 111 -18.42 -30.24 -4.46
C GLY A 111 -18.08 -30.87 -3.10
N SER A 112 -18.70 -32.00 -2.73
CA SER A 112 -18.54 -32.59 -1.39
C SER A 112 -17.09 -32.91 -1.01
N THR A 113 -16.28 -33.43 -1.93
CA THR A 113 -14.85 -33.70 -1.66
C THR A 113 -14.07 -32.42 -1.38
N PHE A 114 -14.40 -31.33 -2.08
CA PHE A 114 -13.76 -30.05 -1.88
C PHE A 114 -14.16 -29.43 -0.53
N TRP A 115 -15.45 -29.44 -0.20
CA TRP A 115 -15.90 -28.94 1.10
C TRP A 115 -15.37 -29.79 2.27
N SER A 116 -15.24 -31.12 2.08
CA SER A 116 -14.59 -32.01 3.04
C SER A 116 -13.14 -31.58 3.28
N HIS A 117 -12.38 -31.29 2.23
CA HIS A 117 -11.00 -30.80 2.33
C HIS A 117 -10.92 -29.48 3.10
N GLU A 118 -11.77 -28.51 2.74
CA GLU A 118 -11.78 -27.18 3.38
C GLU A 118 -12.17 -27.27 4.86
N TRP A 119 -13.13 -28.12 5.21
CA TRP A 119 -13.46 -28.37 6.62
C TRP A 119 -12.31 -29.05 7.36
N GLU A 120 -11.85 -30.20 6.89
CA GLU A 120 -10.88 -31.03 7.61
C GLU A 120 -9.52 -30.34 7.76
N LYS A 121 -9.08 -29.60 6.74
CA LYS A 121 -7.80 -28.89 6.76
C LYS A 121 -7.87 -27.57 7.50
N HIS A 122 -8.93 -26.78 7.31
CA HIS A 122 -9.02 -25.39 7.80
C HIS A 122 -10.13 -25.20 8.84
N GLY A 123 -11.35 -25.69 8.58
CA GLY A 123 -12.49 -25.57 9.49
C GLY A 123 -12.25 -26.17 10.88
N THR A 124 -11.60 -27.34 10.96
CA THR A 124 -11.24 -27.99 12.24
C THR A 124 -10.31 -27.14 13.11
N CYS A 125 -9.56 -26.21 12.53
CA CYS A 125 -8.68 -25.29 13.26
C CYS A 125 -9.43 -24.08 13.84
N ALA A 126 -10.72 -23.94 13.54
CA ALA A 126 -11.56 -22.84 13.99
C ALA A 126 -12.74 -23.30 14.88
N GLU A 127 -12.69 -24.51 15.42
CA GLU A 127 -13.78 -25.07 16.25
C GLU A 127 -13.99 -24.30 17.56
N SER A 128 -12.97 -23.58 18.04
CA SER A 128 -13.09 -22.65 19.17
C SER A 128 -13.96 -21.42 18.87
N VAL A 129 -14.18 -21.10 17.59
CA VAL A 129 -14.93 -19.94 17.10
C VAL A 129 -16.25 -20.37 16.47
N PHE A 130 -16.23 -21.40 15.64
CA PHE A 130 -17.41 -21.98 15.01
C PHE A 130 -17.79 -23.26 15.71
N THR A 131 -18.91 -23.22 16.44
CA THR A 131 -19.37 -24.32 17.31
C THR A 131 -19.64 -25.65 16.58
N ASN A 132 -19.73 -25.64 15.25
CA ASN A 132 -19.94 -26.83 14.41
C ASN A 132 -19.66 -26.50 12.91
N GLN A 133 -19.72 -27.53 12.06
CA GLN A 133 -19.53 -27.42 10.60
C GLN A 133 -20.52 -26.42 9.98
N HIS A 134 -21.79 -26.48 10.40
CA HIS A 134 -22.83 -25.57 9.90
C HIS A 134 -22.45 -24.10 10.10
N ALA A 135 -21.99 -23.74 11.30
CA ALA A 135 -21.57 -22.38 11.62
C ALA A 135 -20.40 -21.89 10.73
N TYR A 136 -19.40 -22.75 10.49
CA TYR A 136 -18.27 -22.44 9.60
C TYR A 136 -18.75 -22.19 8.17
N PHE A 137 -19.45 -23.14 7.56
CA PHE A 137 -19.92 -23.00 6.17
C PHE A 137 -20.91 -21.84 6.00
N LYS A 138 -21.83 -21.66 6.95
CA LYS A 138 -22.77 -20.56 6.93
C LYS A 138 -22.04 -19.22 6.98
N LYS A 139 -21.05 -19.07 7.86
CA LYS A 139 -20.30 -17.82 7.98
C LYS A 139 -19.52 -17.50 6.71
N THR A 140 -18.87 -18.49 6.10
CA THR A 140 -18.16 -18.29 4.82
C THR A 140 -19.11 -17.89 3.69
N LEU A 141 -20.31 -18.47 3.63
CA LEU A 141 -21.34 -18.07 2.67
C LEU A 141 -21.87 -16.64 2.94
N ASP A 142 -21.97 -16.24 4.19
CA ASP A 142 -22.41 -14.88 4.55
C ASP A 142 -21.31 -13.85 4.20
N LEU A 143 -20.03 -14.20 4.34
CA LEU A 143 -18.90 -13.38 3.87
C LEU A 143 -18.90 -13.24 2.34
N LYS A 144 -19.21 -14.30 1.58
CA LYS A 144 -19.39 -14.22 0.12
C LYS A 144 -20.49 -13.26 -0.30
N ASN A 145 -21.58 -13.21 0.46
CA ASN A 145 -22.66 -12.25 0.21
C ASN A 145 -22.25 -10.82 0.59
N GLN A 146 -21.42 -10.65 1.62
CA GLN A 146 -20.90 -9.36 2.06
C GLN A 146 -19.88 -8.78 1.07
N VAL A 147 -19.05 -9.63 0.45
CA VAL A 147 -17.99 -9.22 -0.47
C VAL A 147 -18.24 -9.79 -1.87
N ASP A 148 -19.09 -9.10 -2.63
CA ASP A 148 -19.35 -9.37 -4.04
C ASP A 148 -18.26 -8.76 -4.92
N LEU A 149 -17.16 -9.50 -5.10
CA LEU A 149 -15.99 -9.03 -5.85
C LEU A 149 -16.30 -8.66 -7.30
N LEU A 150 -17.16 -9.42 -7.99
CA LEU A 150 -17.49 -9.12 -9.38
C LEU A 150 -18.23 -7.79 -9.48
N SER A 151 -19.26 -7.58 -8.66
CA SER A 151 -20.01 -6.32 -8.65
C SER A 151 -19.12 -5.13 -8.29
N ILE A 152 -18.22 -5.30 -7.32
CA ILE A 152 -17.25 -4.27 -6.92
C ILE A 152 -16.33 -3.89 -8.09
N LEU A 153 -15.72 -4.88 -8.75
CA LEU A 153 -14.81 -4.64 -9.87
C LEU A 153 -15.54 -4.02 -11.06
N GLN A 154 -16.74 -4.52 -11.41
CA GLN A 154 -17.56 -3.94 -12.48
C GLN A 154 -17.99 -2.51 -12.18
N GLY A 155 -18.28 -2.19 -10.91
CA GLY A 155 -18.57 -0.83 -10.45
C GLY A 155 -17.39 0.13 -10.64
N ALA A 156 -16.16 -0.39 -10.64
CA ALA A 156 -14.94 0.34 -10.97
C ALA A 156 -14.52 0.22 -12.45
N ASN A 157 -15.43 -0.25 -13.31
CA ASN A 157 -15.20 -0.47 -14.74
C ASN A 157 -14.09 -1.50 -15.06
N ILE A 158 -13.91 -2.48 -14.18
CA ILE A 158 -13.02 -3.63 -14.37
C ILE A 158 -13.91 -4.85 -14.66
N HIS A 159 -13.87 -5.34 -15.90
CA HIS A 159 -14.75 -6.41 -16.37
C HIS A 159 -13.94 -7.68 -16.69
N PRO A 160 -14.52 -8.88 -16.54
CA PRO A 160 -13.89 -10.12 -16.97
C PRO A 160 -14.01 -10.32 -18.49
N ASP A 161 -13.38 -9.41 -19.26
CA ASP A 161 -13.47 -9.31 -20.72
C ASP A 161 -12.21 -9.77 -21.47
N GLY A 162 -11.20 -10.23 -20.74
CA GLY A 162 -9.89 -10.62 -21.26
C GLY A 162 -8.94 -9.45 -21.47
N GLY A 163 -9.33 -8.23 -21.09
CA GLY A 163 -8.43 -7.08 -21.02
C GLY A 163 -7.45 -7.17 -19.85
N SER A 164 -6.37 -6.40 -19.94
CA SER A 164 -5.40 -6.21 -18.86
C SER A 164 -5.77 -5.00 -18.01
N TYR A 165 -5.61 -5.14 -16.69
CA TYR A 165 -5.88 -4.09 -15.72
C TYR A 165 -4.68 -3.94 -14.79
N ASP A 166 -4.37 -2.71 -14.39
CA ASP A 166 -3.36 -2.48 -13.37
C ASP A 166 -3.78 -3.12 -12.05
N LEU A 167 -2.86 -3.86 -11.43
CA LEU A 167 -3.07 -4.52 -10.15
C LEU A 167 -3.54 -3.53 -9.05
N VAL A 168 -3.02 -2.31 -9.11
CA VAL A 168 -3.37 -1.21 -8.21
C VAL A 168 -4.83 -0.82 -8.35
N ASN A 169 -5.36 -0.77 -9.58
CA ASN A 169 -6.76 -0.42 -9.82
C ASN A 169 -7.70 -1.51 -9.28
N ILE A 170 -7.33 -2.79 -9.44
CA ILE A 170 -8.08 -3.92 -8.86
C ILE A 170 -8.08 -3.81 -7.33
N ARG A 171 -6.91 -3.60 -6.72
CA ARG A 171 -6.76 -3.46 -5.26
C ARG A 171 -7.54 -2.27 -4.72
N ASN A 172 -7.43 -1.11 -5.36
CA ASN A 172 -8.09 0.13 -4.94
C ASN A 172 -9.61 0.07 -5.10
N ALA A 173 -10.11 -0.56 -6.16
CA ALA A 173 -11.55 -0.79 -6.34
C ALA A 173 -12.12 -1.60 -5.17
N ILE A 174 -11.44 -2.68 -4.79
CA ILE A 174 -11.84 -3.52 -3.67
C ILE A 174 -11.71 -2.78 -2.34
N LYS A 175 -10.55 -2.15 -2.07
CA LYS A 175 -10.30 -1.37 -0.84
C LYS A 175 -11.35 -0.27 -0.65
N SER A 176 -11.68 0.46 -1.72
CA SER A 176 -12.69 1.53 -1.67
C SER A 176 -14.08 1.00 -1.35
N ALA A 177 -14.42 -0.21 -1.80
CA ALA A 177 -15.73 -0.80 -1.58
C ALA A 177 -15.88 -1.44 -0.19
N ILE A 178 -14.84 -2.12 0.32
CA ILE A 178 -14.93 -2.90 1.56
C ILE A 178 -14.24 -2.23 2.76
N GLY A 179 -13.44 -1.18 2.52
CA GLY A 179 -12.69 -0.45 3.55
C GLY A 179 -11.35 -1.07 3.95
N TYR A 180 -10.96 -2.20 3.34
CA TYR A 180 -9.77 -2.96 3.72
C TYR A 180 -8.97 -3.40 2.49
N THR A 181 -7.64 -3.45 2.62
CA THR A 181 -6.75 -3.77 1.50
C THR A 181 -6.73 -5.28 1.23
N PRO A 182 -7.15 -5.74 0.03
CA PRO A 182 -7.06 -7.16 -0.28
C PRO A 182 -5.64 -7.54 -0.72
N TRP A 183 -5.32 -8.83 -0.58
CA TRP A 183 -4.23 -9.43 -1.34
C TRP A 183 -4.72 -10.07 -2.61
N ILE A 184 -3.98 -9.84 -3.70
CA ILE A 184 -4.33 -10.32 -5.03
C ILE A 184 -3.29 -11.34 -5.45
N GLN A 185 -3.75 -12.57 -5.68
CA GLN A 185 -2.95 -13.64 -6.22
C GLN A 185 -3.20 -13.80 -7.71
N CYS A 186 -2.13 -13.81 -8.49
CA CYS A 186 -2.20 -14.14 -9.91
C CYS A 186 -1.72 -15.56 -10.18
N ASN A 187 -2.16 -16.15 -11.28
CA ASN A 187 -1.53 -17.32 -11.88
C ASN A 187 -1.22 -17.04 -13.36
N VAL A 188 -0.86 -18.08 -14.11
CA VAL A 188 -0.46 -17.95 -15.51
C VAL A 188 -1.38 -18.78 -16.41
N ASP A 189 -1.92 -18.17 -17.46
CA ASP A 189 -2.76 -18.83 -18.46
C ASP A 189 -1.94 -19.75 -19.41
N GLN A 190 -2.60 -20.42 -20.34
CA GLN A 190 -1.96 -21.26 -21.37
C GLN A 190 -0.98 -20.49 -22.27
N SER A 191 -1.22 -19.19 -22.46
CA SER A 191 -0.44 -18.29 -23.32
C SER A 191 0.75 -17.66 -22.60
N GLY A 192 0.86 -17.82 -21.28
CA GLY A 192 1.93 -17.23 -20.47
C GLY A 192 1.59 -15.88 -19.86
N ASN A 193 0.35 -15.41 -19.97
CA ASN A 193 -0.06 -14.14 -19.38
C ASN A 193 -0.33 -14.30 -17.88
N SER A 194 0.07 -13.30 -17.10
CA SER A 194 -0.34 -13.16 -15.70
C SER A 194 -1.81 -12.75 -15.64
N GLN A 195 -2.59 -13.38 -14.77
CA GLN A 195 -4.03 -13.14 -14.67
C GLN A 195 -4.54 -13.26 -13.23
N LEU A 196 -5.59 -12.48 -12.92
CA LEU A 196 -6.24 -12.45 -11.60
C LEU A 196 -6.81 -13.82 -11.24
N TYR A 197 -6.23 -14.49 -10.25
CA TYR A 197 -6.64 -15.83 -9.86
C TYR A 197 -7.43 -15.85 -8.55
N GLN A 198 -6.85 -15.35 -7.45
CA GLN A 198 -7.53 -15.33 -6.15
C GLN A 198 -7.43 -13.97 -5.49
N VAL A 199 -8.44 -13.67 -4.66
CA VAL A 199 -8.50 -12.47 -3.83
C VAL A 199 -8.64 -12.91 -2.39
N TYR A 200 -7.75 -12.39 -1.55
CA TYR A 200 -7.64 -12.67 -0.12
C TYR A 200 -8.10 -11.44 0.65
N ILE A 201 -9.03 -11.65 1.59
CA ILE A 201 -9.54 -10.60 2.48
C ILE A 201 -9.44 -11.13 3.90
N CYS A 202 -8.97 -10.30 4.84
CA CYS A 202 -8.82 -10.73 6.22
C CYS A 202 -10.07 -10.50 7.05
N VAL A 203 -10.33 -11.45 7.94
CA VAL A 203 -11.44 -11.42 8.91
C VAL A 203 -10.83 -11.61 10.30
N ASP A 204 -11.32 -10.89 11.30
CA ASP A 204 -10.83 -11.00 12.68
C ASP A 204 -10.93 -12.44 13.21
N GLY A 205 -10.17 -12.76 14.26
CA GLY A 205 -10.17 -14.10 14.88
C GLY A 205 -11.53 -14.54 15.44
N SER A 206 -12.50 -13.63 15.62
CA SER A 206 -13.88 -14.01 15.97
C SER A 206 -14.71 -14.44 14.75
N GLY A 207 -14.16 -14.28 13.55
CA GLY A 207 -14.81 -14.44 12.27
C GLY A 207 -15.79 -13.31 11.95
N SER A 208 -15.96 -12.29 12.80
CA SER A 208 -17.12 -11.39 12.71
C SER A 208 -16.94 -10.27 11.68
N ASN A 209 -15.81 -9.57 11.74
CA ASN A 209 -15.57 -8.34 10.98
C ASN A 209 -14.40 -8.49 10.02
N LEU A 210 -14.48 -7.78 8.90
CA LEU A 210 -13.31 -7.58 8.04
C LEU A 210 -12.27 -6.73 8.79
N ILE A 211 -11.00 -7.01 8.56
CA ILE A 211 -9.87 -6.27 9.13
C ILE A 211 -8.80 -6.05 8.08
N GLU A 212 -7.88 -5.12 8.33
CA GLU A 212 -6.63 -5.08 7.56
C GLU A 212 -5.85 -6.36 7.83
N CYS A 213 -5.27 -6.91 6.78
CA CYS A 213 -4.49 -8.14 6.89
C CYS A 213 -3.22 -7.90 7.71
N PRO A 214 -3.01 -8.63 8.82
CA PRO A 214 -1.78 -8.48 9.62
C PRO A 214 -0.51 -8.85 8.83
N ILE A 215 -0.66 -9.78 7.88
CA ILE A 215 0.36 -10.24 6.94
C ILE A 215 -0.33 -10.69 5.65
N PHE A 216 0.40 -10.74 4.53
CA PHE A 216 -0.08 -11.32 3.27
C PHE A 216 0.63 -12.64 2.95
N PRO A 217 0.01 -13.57 2.19
CA PRO A 217 0.62 -14.86 1.87
C PRO A 217 1.92 -14.73 1.08
N GLU A 218 2.96 -15.48 1.47
CA GLU A 218 4.17 -15.62 0.67
C GLU A 218 3.92 -16.61 -0.49
N GLY A 219 3.98 -16.13 -1.74
CA GLY A 219 3.83 -16.96 -2.92
C GLY A 219 4.29 -16.25 -4.20
N ASN A 220 4.70 -17.04 -5.21
CA ASN A 220 5.13 -16.57 -6.54
C ASN A 220 4.01 -15.82 -7.26
N VAL A 221 3.87 -14.54 -6.96
CA VAL A 221 3.24 -13.52 -7.77
C VAL A 221 4.31 -12.45 -7.91
N ALA A 222 4.47 -11.92 -9.13
CA ALA A 222 5.39 -10.84 -9.45
C ALA A 222 5.48 -9.86 -8.26
N GLN A 223 6.70 -9.66 -7.76
CA GLN A 223 7.03 -8.66 -6.76
C GLN A 223 6.46 -7.31 -7.20
N ALA A 224 5.26 -6.99 -6.73
CA ALA A 224 4.78 -5.63 -6.61
C ALA A 224 4.61 -5.46 -5.12
N LEU A 225 5.73 -5.17 -4.47
CA LEU A 225 5.86 -4.93 -3.05
C LEU A 225 4.88 -3.85 -2.63
N THR A 226 3.89 -4.21 -1.83
CA THR A 226 3.17 -3.26 -0.99
C THR A 226 3.67 -3.43 0.41
N GLN A 227 4.82 -2.81 0.71
CA GLN A 227 4.94 -2.23 2.03
C GLN A 227 3.90 -1.11 2.07
N ASP A 228 2.85 -1.29 2.87
CA ASP A 228 1.86 -0.24 3.13
C ASP A 228 2.63 1.01 3.60
N PHE A 229 2.21 2.20 3.20
CA PHE A 229 2.77 3.46 3.68
C PHE A 229 1.63 4.47 3.79
N ASP A 230 1.78 5.44 4.68
CA ASP A 230 0.65 6.24 5.14
C ASP A 230 0.43 7.49 4.27
N PHE A 231 1.52 8.11 3.82
CA PHE A 231 1.50 9.32 2.98
C PHE A 231 2.81 9.46 2.20
N PHE A 232 2.88 10.40 1.26
CA PHE A 232 4.13 10.81 0.65
C PHE A 232 4.61 12.16 1.17
N TYR A 233 5.91 12.30 1.39
CA TYR A 233 6.53 13.61 1.28
C TYR A 233 6.82 13.91 -0.19
N PHE A 234 6.19 14.97 -0.72
CA PHE A 234 6.60 15.58 -1.96
C PHE A 234 7.60 16.70 -1.67
N VAL A 235 8.84 16.51 -2.12
CA VAL A 235 9.98 17.37 -1.76
C VAL A 235 10.49 18.09 -2.99
N GLN A 236 10.52 19.42 -2.89
CA GLN A 236 11.11 20.31 -3.89
C GLN A 236 12.32 21.02 -3.28
N GLN A 237 13.33 21.31 -4.09
CA GLN A 237 14.52 22.05 -3.70
C GLN A 237 14.67 23.35 -4.48
N TRP A 238 15.37 24.31 -3.89
CA TRP A 238 15.80 25.52 -4.58
C TRP A 238 17.22 25.34 -5.15
N PRO A 239 17.40 25.32 -6.49
CA PRO A 239 18.71 25.03 -7.11
C PRO A 239 19.85 25.94 -6.65
N ALA A 240 19.59 27.23 -6.43
CA ALA A 240 20.63 28.17 -6.01
C ALA A 240 21.21 27.79 -4.64
N SER A 241 20.35 27.45 -3.68
CA SER A 241 20.79 27.05 -2.34
C SER A 241 21.46 25.68 -2.29
N TYR A 242 21.36 24.86 -3.35
CA TYR A 242 22.23 23.69 -3.49
C TYR A 242 23.65 24.10 -3.94
N CYS A 243 23.73 25.06 -4.87
CA CYS A 243 24.96 25.40 -5.61
C CYS A 243 25.84 26.49 -4.97
N ASP A 244 25.36 27.25 -3.99
CA ASP A 244 26.12 28.30 -3.30
C ASP A 244 26.75 27.85 -1.96
N THR A 245 26.67 26.55 -1.67
CA THR A 245 27.29 25.94 -0.48
C THR A 245 28.79 25.66 -0.72
N ARG A 246 29.48 25.11 0.28
CA ARG A 246 30.87 24.63 0.11
C ARG A 246 30.98 23.33 -0.69
N ARG A 247 29.86 22.70 -1.06
CA ARG A 247 29.84 21.49 -1.86
C ARG A 247 29.90 21.86 -3.35
N SER A 248 30.54 21.02 -4.14
CA SER A 248 30.52 21.17 -5.60
C SER A 248 29.10 20.99 -6.14
N CYS A 249 28.70 21.87 -7.05
CA CYS A 249 27.49 21.75 -7.87
C CYS A 249 27.89 21.79 -9.34
N CYS A 250 27.24 20.97 -10.15
CA CYS A 250 27.44 20.92 -11.59
C CYS A 250 26.08 21.06 -12.26
N TYR A 251 25.98 21.93 -13.26
CA TYR A 251 24.76 22.01 -14.05
C TYR A 251 24.57 20.73 -14.89
N PRO A 252 23.31 20.33 -15.16
CA PRO A 252 22.99 19.24 -16.07
C PRO A 252 23.63 19.40 -17.45
N THR A 253 23.67 18.31 -18.21
CA THR A 253 24.14 18.33 -19.61
C THR A 253 23.28 19.21 -20.51
N THR A 254 22.04 19.47 -20.11
CA THR A 254 21.09 20.40 -20.76
C THR A 254 21.36 21.88 -20.44
N GLY A 255 22.36 22.17 -19.61
CA GLY A 255 22.77 23.51 -19.23
C GLY A 255 22.22 23.94 -17.87
N LYS A 256 22.32 25.23 -17.57
CA LYS A 256 21.87 25.80 -16.30
C LYS A 256 20.34 25.61 -16.14
N PRO A 257 19.86 25.04 -15.01
CA PRO A 257 18.44 24.90 -14.75
C PRO A 257 17.70 26.24 -14.66
N ASP A 258 16.39 26.20 -14.81
CA ASP A 258 15.53 27.37 -14.62
C ASP A 258 15.65 27.89 -13.16
N GLU A 259 15.48 29.21 -12.98
CA GLU A 259 15.37 29.82 -11.64
C GLU A 259 13.98 29.55 -11.05
N ASP A 260 13.71 28.27 -10.77
CA ASP A 260 12.48 27.75 -10.17
C ASP A 260 12.82 26.57 -9.23
N PHE A 261 11.88 26.20 -8.37
CA PHE A 261 12.01 25.01 -7.53
C PHE A 261 12.07 23.76 -8.41
N SER A 262 13.06 22.89 -8.19
CA SER A 262 13.11 21.57 -8.83
C SER A 262 12.57 20.50 -7.90
N ILE A 263 12.09 19.40 -8.46
CA ILE A 263 11.75 18.20 -7.70
C ILE A 263 13.05 17.60 -7.11
N HIS A 264 13.00 17.19 -5.85
CA HIS A 264 13.97 16.27 -5.27
C HIS A 264 13.40 14.85 -5.31
N GLY A 265 12.18 14.66 -4.79
CA GLY A 265 11.48 13.38 -4.93
C GLY A 265 10.11 13.30 -4.29
N LEU A 266 9.49 12.13 -4.46
CA LEU A 266 8.18 11.77 -3.95
C LEU A 266 8.35 10.52 -3.07
N TRP A 267 8.31 10.69 -1.75
CA TRP A 267 8.82 9.69 -0.81
C TRP A 267 7.70 9.10 0.03
N PRO A 268 7.35 7.81 -0.18
CA PRO A 268 6.50 7.06 0.75
C PRO A 268 7.01 7.17 2.19
N ASN A 269 6.11 7.39 3.15
CA ASN A 269 6.47 7.63 4.54
C ASN A 269 5.39 7.09 5.49
N TYR A 270 5.79 6.79 6.73
CA TYR A 270 4.89 6.38 7.81
C TYR A 270 4.57 7.54 8.76
N GLU A 271 3.39 7.55 9.38
CA GLU A 271 3.00 8.52 10.41
C GLU A 271 3.86 8.43 11.68
N ASN A 272 4.59 7.33 11.86
CA ASN A 272 5.52 7.15 12.97
C ASN A 272 6.92 7.78 12.73
N GLY A 273 7.14 8.42 11.57
CA GLY A 273 8.41 9.09 11.23
C GLY A 273 9.45 8.21 10.56
N LYS A 274 9.20 6.91 10.44
CA LYS A 274 10.00 6.02 9.59
C LYS A 274 9.50 6.10 8.13
N TRP A 275 10.20 5.41 7.23
CA TRP A 275 9.78 5.28 5.83
C TRP A 275 10.19 3.92 5.27
N PRO A 276 9.44 3.37 4.30
CA PRO A 276 9.90 2.27 3.48
C PRO A 276 10.97 2.78 2.50
N GLN A 277 11.96 1.96 2.17
CA GLN A 277 12.93 2.27 1.13
C GLN A 277 13.50 1.00 0.50
N ASN A 278 13.94 1.11 -0.76
CA ASN A 278 14.56 0.01 -1.50
C ASN A 278 13.66 -1.23 -1.54
N CYS A 279 12.34 -1.02 -1.71
CA CYS A 279 11.37 -2.10 -1.61
C CYS A 279 11.58 -3.13 -2.71
N ASP A 280 11.88 -2.68 -3.94
CA ASP A 280 12.25 -3.55 -5.05
C ASP A 280 13.64 -3.18 -5.59
N MET A 281 14.66 -3.98 -5.27
CA MET A 281 16.00 -3.76 -5.82
C MET A 281 16.20 -4.41 -7.20
N GLU A 282 15.25 -5.24 -7.65
CA GLU A 282 15.29 -5.89 -8.96
C GLU A 282 14.54 -5.08 -10.02
N SER A 283 13.62 -4.20 -9.61
CA SER A 283 12.95 -3.22 -10.46
C SER A 283 13.88 -2.06 -10.85
N SER A 284 14.86 -2.35 -11.71
CA SER A 284 15.71 -1.31 -12.31
C SER A 284 14.88 -0.31 -13.12
N LEU A 285 15.32 0.96 -13.10
CA LEU A 285 14.71 2.01 -13.91
C LEU A 285 14.73 1.63 -15.41
N ASP A 286 13.58 1.66 -16.07
CA ASP A 286 13.41 1.44 -17.50
C ASP A 286 12.95 2.75 -18.15
N GLU A 287 13.89 3.44 -18.77
CA GLU A 287 13.66 4.72 -19.47
C GLU A 287 12.59 4.63 -20.56
N SER A 288 12.34 3.44 -21.13
CA SER A 288 11.32 3.27 -22.15
C SER A 288 9.90 3.44 -21.60
N GLU A 289 9.68 3.19 -20.30
CA GLU A 289 8.39 3.33 -19.65
C GLU A 289 7.95 4.79 -19.50
N PHE A 290 8.88 5.76 -19.47
CA PHE A 290 8.59 7.19 -19.25
C PHE A 290 9.34 8.10 -20.23
N SER A 291 9.68 7.58 -21.41
CA SER A 291 10.45 8.31 -22.43
C SER A 291 9.80 9.64 -22.87
N ASP A 292 8.48 9.72 -22.81
CA ASP A 292 7.69 10.94 -23.07
C ASP A 292 7.89 12.04 -22.01
N LEU A 293 8.32 11.66 -20.80
CA LEU A 293 8.52 12.58 -19.68
C LEU A 293 9.95 13.14 -19.59
N ILE A 294 10.94 12.49 -20.22
CA ILE A 294 12.37 12.80 -20.06
C ILE A 294 12.68 14.29 -20.23
N SER A 295 12.25 14.90 -21.34
CA SER A 295 12.56 16.32 -21.61
C SER A 295 11.95 17.29 -20.57
N THR A 296 10.84 16.88 -19.95
CA THR A 296 10.21 17.62 -18.86
C THR A 296 10.97 17.40 -17.55
N MET A 297 11.41 16.17 -17.28
CA MET A 297 12.20 15.81 -16.10
C MET A 297 13.59 16.47 -16.10
N GLU A 298 14.26 16.59 -17.25
CA GLU A 298 15.55 17.30 -17.37
C GLU A 298 15.48 18.75 -16.87
N LYS A 299 14.32 19.40 -17.03
CA LYS A 299 14.08 20.78 -16.57
C LYS A 299 13.58 20.86 -15.14
N ASN A 300 12.63 19.98 -14.79
CA ASN A 300 11.87 20.07 -13.56
C ASN A 300 12.41 19.19 -12.42
N TRP A 301 13.25 18.21 -12.74
CA TRP A 301 13.89 17.28 -11.81
C TRP A 301 15.40 17.09 -12.12
N PRO A 302 16.19 18.17 -12.35
CA PRO A 302 17.60 18.07 -12.70
C PRO A 302 18.46 17.48 -11.57
N SER A 303 19.53 16.79 -11.95
CA SER A 303 20.64 16.48 -11.05
C SER A 303 21.62 17.64 -11.00
N LEU A 304 21.92 18.13 -9.79
CA LEU A 304 22.95 19.16 -9.54
C LEU A 304 24.26 18.56 -9.01
N ALA A 305 24.34 17.23 -8.89
CA ALA A 305 25.54 16.53 -8.45
C ALA A 305 26.66 16.59 -9.50
N CYS A 306 27.91 16.54 -9.05
CA CYS A 306 29.07 16.48 -9.93
C CYS A 306 29.55 15.04 -10.18
N PRO A 307 30.06 14.72 -11.39
CA PRO A 307 30.13 15.60 -12.58
C PRO A 307 28.75 15.85 -13.21
N SER A 308 28.69 16.82 -14.14
CA SER A 308 27.49 17.10 -14.96
C SER A 308 26.92 15.81 -15.57
N SER A 309 25.59 15.66 -15.55
CA SER A 309 24.87 14.46 -16.02
C SER A 309 23.50 14.83 -16.59
N ASP A 310 22.89 13.88 -17.27
CA ASP A 310 21.52 13.95 -17.83
C ASP A 310 20.40 13.77 -16.78
N GLY A 311 20.76 13.39 -15.55
CA GLY A 311 19.81 13.15 -14.47
C GLY A 311 19.37 11.68 -14.32
N LEU A 312 19.65 10.80 -15.28
CA LEU A 312 19.19 9.39 -15.25
C LEU A 312 19.63 8.65 -13.98
N LYS A 313 20.88 8.85 -13.56
CA LYS A 313 21.40 8.26 -12.32
C LYS A 313 20.63 8.75 -11.08
N PHE A 314 20.20 10.01 -11.08
CA PHE A 314 19.44 10.58 -9.99
C PHE A 314 18.00 10.05 -9.99
N TRP A 315 17.34 10.01 -11.14
CA TRP A 315 15.98 9.43 -11.25
C TRP A 315 15.98 7.94 -10.93
N SER A 316 17.02 7.20 -11.32
CA SER A 316 17.23 5.80 -10.95
C SER A 316 17.37 5.63 -9.44
N HIS A 317 18.11 6.52 -8.77
CA HIS A 317 18.22 6.52 -7.32
C HIS A 317 16.86 6.76 -6.65
N GLU A 318 16.13 7.79 -7.07
CA GLU A 318 14.82 8.13 -6.52
C GLU A 318 13.79 7.02 -6.76
N TRP A 319 13.80 6.41 -7.95
CA TRP A 319 12.97 5.25 -8.25
C TRP A 319 13.31 4.07 -7.34
N LEU A 320 14.56 3.59 -7.37
CA LEU A 320 14.96 2.39 -6.63
C LEU A 320 14.77 2.55 -5.13
N LYS A 321 15.04 3.74 -4.58
CA LYS A 321 14.95 3.99 -3.14
C LYS A 321 13.53 4.29 -2.69
N HIS A 322 12.75 5.05 -3.46
CA HIS A 322 11.44 5.57 -3.04
C HIS A 322 10.30 5.12 -3.96
N GLY A 323 10.46 5.24 -5.27
CA GLY A 323 9.45 4.83 -6.26
C GLY A 323 9.02 3.37 -6.16
N THR A 324 9.95 2.46 -5.90
CA THR A 324 9.64 1.02 -5.71
C THR A 324 8.79 0.73 -4.48
N CYS A 325 8.68 1.68 -3.55
CA CYS A 325 7.82 1.61 -2.38
C CYS A 325 6.49 2.34 -2.55
N SER A 326 6.26 3.02 -3.68
CA SER A 326 5.13 3.95 -3.87
C SER A 326 3.83 3.28 -4.29
N ALA A 327 3.86 1.98 -4.60
CA ALA A 327 2.79 1.27 -5.30
C ALA A 327 2.41 1.86 -6.67
N LEU A 328 3.17 2.81 -7.22
CA LEU A 328 3.04 3.34 -8.57
C LEU A 328 4.02 2.61 -9.51
N ASN A 329 3.66 2.47 -10.78
CA ASN A 329 4.64 2.12 -11.82
C ASN A 329 5.56 3.32 -12.14
N GLN A 330 6.60 3.11 -12.93
CA GLN A 330 7.62 4.15 -13.19
C GLN A 330 7.02 5.40 -13.80
N HIS A 331 6.23 5.26 -14.87
CA HIS A 331 5.57 6.40 -15.54
C HIS A 331 4.71 7.19 -14.56
N ALA A 332 3.81 6.50 -13.85
CA ALA A 332 2.90 7.13 -12.90
C ALA A 332 3.65 7.84 -11.76
N TYR A 333 4.73 7.25 -11.24
CA TYR A 333 5.55 7.87 -10.19
C TYR A 333 6.16 9.20 -10.65
N PHE A 334 6.78 9.23 -11.83
CA PHE A 334 7.39 10.44 -12.36
C PHE A 334 6.35 11.49 -12.80
N GLN A 335 5.28 11.06 -13.48
CA GLN A 335 4.19 11.95 -13.88
C GLN A 335 3.53 12.61 -12.65
N THR A 336 3.27 11.83 -11.60
CA THR A 336 2.69 12.32 -10.34
C THR A 336 3.55 13.44 -9.72
N ALA A 337 4.86 13.23 -9.65
CA ALA A 337 5.76 14.24 -9.10
C ALA A 337 5.77 15.53 -9.95
N LEU A 338 5.73 15.42 -11.29
CA LEU A 338 5.62 16.55 -12.20
C LEU A 338 4.28 17.31 -12.04
N ASP A 339 3.19 16.57 -11.86
CA ASP A 339 1.86 17.14 -11.64
C ASP A 339 1.80 17.90 -10.31
N PHE A 340 2.36 17.34 -9.22
CA PHE A 340 2.41 18.04 -7.94
C PHE A 340 3.37 19.23 -7.93
N LYS A 341 4.47 19.20 -8.70
CA LYS A 341 5.29 20.40 -8.91
C LYS A 341 4.46 21.50 -9.56
N THR A 342 3.74 21.18 -10.63
CA THR A 342 2.88 22.12 -11.34
C THR A 342 1.76 22.66 -10.45
N LYS A 343 1.11 21.78 -9.67
CA LYS A 343 0.00 22.11 -8.76
C LYS A 343 0.45 22.98 -7.58
N SER A 344 1.62 22.72 -7.01
CA SER A 344 2.14 23.48 -5.86
C SER A 344 2.67 24.86 -6.24
N ASN A 345 3.20 25.04 -7.45
CA ASN A 345 3.61 26.32 -8.04
C ASN A 345 4.34 27.26 -7.06
N LEU A 346 5.34 26.73 -6.36
CA LEU A 346 5.95 27.36 -5.18
C LEU A 346 6.48 28.77 -5.47
N LEU A 347 7.22 28.95 -6.56
CA LEU A 347 7.81 30.25 -6.91
C LEU A 347 6.73 31.31 -7.16
N GLN A 348 5.64 30.97 -7.84
CA GLN A 348 4.56 31.92 -8.08
C GLN A 348 3.86 32.31 -6.77
N ASN A 349 3.62 31.36 -5.88
CA ASN A 349 3.01 31.63 -4.57
C ASN A 349 3.89 32.58 -3.73
N LEU A 350 5.20 32.34 -3.70
CA LEU A 350 6.15 33.25 -3.04
C LEU A 350 6.18 34.63 -3.70
N ASN A 351 6.21 34.69 -5.03
CA ASN A 351 6.20 35.95 -5.78
C ASN A 351 4.93 36.79 -5.51
N ASN A 352 3.76 36.15 -5.40
CA ASN A 352 2.50 36.81 -5.08
C ASN A 352 2.53 37.46 -3.69
N ALA A 353 3.23 36.85 -2.74
CA ALA A 353 3.46 37.40 -1.40
C ALA A 353 4.64 38.41 -1.34
N GLY A 354 5.26 38.73 -2.48
CA GLY A 354 6.41 39.63 -2.56
C GLY A 354 7.74 39.02 -2.11
N ILE A 355 7.79 37.70 -1.89
CA ILE A 355 9.00 36.95 -1.53
C ILE A 355 9.71 36.54 -2.82
N LYS A 356 10.83 37.20 -3.13
CA LYS A 356 11.54 37.02 -4.41
C LYS A 356 13.01 36.62 -4.20
N PRO A 357 13.63 35.85 -5.13
CA PRO A 357 15.04 35.50 -5.03
C PRO A 357 15.94 36.75 -5.09
N ARG A 358 16.64 37.08 -3.99
CA ARG A 358 17.48 38.29 -3.86
C ARG A 358 18.59 38.12 -2.82
N ASN A 359 19.82 38.45 -3.22
CA ASN A 359 20.99 38.41 -2.33
C ASN A 359 20.82 39.36 -1.14
N GLY A 360 21.06 38.86 0.07
CA GLY A 360 21.03 39.63 1.32
C GLY A 360 19.62 40.01 1.83
N GLU A 361 18.55 39.73 1.08
CA GLU A 361 17.18 39.91 1.56
C GLU A 361 16.74 38.68 2.36
N HIS A 362 16.25 38.93 3.57
CA HIS A 362 15.93 37.88 4.53
C HIS A 362 14.44 37.88 4.83
N TYR A 363 13.80 36.73 4.60
CA TYR A 363 12.37 36.52 4.82
C TYR A 363 12.16 35.70 6.09
N SER A 364 11.06 35.97 6.81
CA SER A 364 10.71 35.11 7.94
C SER A 364 10.25 33.74 7.42
N VAL A 365 10.59 32.67 8.14
CA VAL A 365 10.11 31.32 7.79
C VAL A 365 8.57 31.28 7.79
N GLU A 366 7.94 32.00 8.72
CA GLU A 366 6.49 32.11 8.81
C GLU A 366 5.87 32.76 7.57
N SER A 367 6.45 33.85 7.04
CA SER A 367 5.96 34.46 5.79
C SER A 367 6.08 33.52 4.58
N ILE A 368 7.13 32.70 4.51
CA ILE A 368 7.31 31.70 3.44
C ILE A 368 6.24 30.61 3.57
N LYS A 369 6.04 30.07 4.78
CA LYS A 369 5.02 29.06 5.05
C LYS A 369 3.62 29.56 4.68
N ASN A 370 3.25 30.75 5.13
CA ASN A 370 1.93 31.32 4.90
C ASN A 370 1.67 31.56 3.40
N ALA A 371 2.67 32.05 2.66
CA ALA A 371 2.54 32.27 1.22
C ALA A 371 2.30 30.98 0.44
N ILE A 372 3.00 29.90 0.82
CA ILE A 372 2.80 28.58 0.20
C ILE A 372 1.46 27.98 0.63
N GLU A 373 1.09 28.07 1.91
CA GLU A 373 -0.18 27.58 2.43
C GLU A 373 -1.38 28.27 1.76
N GLU A 374 -1.30 29.58 1.50
CA GLU A 374 -2.35 30.31 0.77
C GLU A 374 -2.56 29.78 -0.66
N GLY A 375 -1.48 29.38 -1.34
CA GLY A 375 -1.55 28.87 -2.71
C GLY A 375 -1.86 27.37 -2.82
N VAL A 376 -1.42 26.56 -1.84
CA VAL A 376 -1.54 25.09 -1.86
C VAL A 376 -2.75 24.60 -1.05
N GLY A 377 -3.16 25.35 -0.03
CA GLY A 377 -4.20 24.97 0.93
C GLY A 377 -3.69 24.12 2.10
N HIS A 378 -2.38 23.86 2.19
CA HIS A 378 -1.76 23.03 3.21
C HIS A 378 -0.44 23.63 3.68
N THR A 379 -0.18 23.56 5.00
CA THR A 379 1.04 24.10 5.59
C THR A 379 2.27 23.27 5.17
N PRO A 380 3.30 23.87 4.56
CA PRO A 380 4.53 23.15 4.23
C PRO A 380 5.48 23.04 5.43
N PHE A 381 6.44 22.13 5.32
CA PHE A 381 7.67 22.20 6.10
C PHE A 381 8.81 22.80 5.28
N ILE A 382 9.58 23.68 5.92
CA ILE A 382 10.68 24.41 5.30
C ILE A 382 11.98 23.88 5.88
N GLU A 383 12.83 23.35 5.01
CA GLU A 383 14.18 22.95 5.34
C GLU A 383 15.17 24.00 4.85
N CYS A 384 16.12 24.34 5.72
CA CYS A 384 17.18 25.28 5.41
C CYS A 384 18.56 24.63 5.46
N ASN A 385 19.45 25.11 4.59
CA ASN A 385 20.88 24.85 4.69
C ASN A 385 21.64 26.17 4.92
N VAL A 386 22.96 26.13 4.76
CA VAL A 386 23.85 27.29 4.97
C VAL A 386 24.74 27.47 3.75
N ASP A 387 24.78 28.69 3.22
CA ASP A 387 25.63 29.05 2.09
C ASP A 387 27.14 29.10 2.47
N SER A 388 28.01 29.41 1.51
CA SER A 388 29.45 29.57 1.75
C SER A 388 29.81 30.73 2.69
N GLN A 389 28.93 31.73 2.85
CA GLN A 389 29.09 32.92 3.69
C GLN A 389 28.58 32.72 5.13
N GLY A 390 27.84 31.65 5.40
CA GLY A 390 27.26 31.35 6.71
C GLY A 390 25.80 31.77 6.89
N ASN A 391 25.12 32.19 5.82
CA ASN A 391 23.72 32.59 5.87
C ASN A 391 22.79 31.37 5.84
N HIS A 392 21.76 31.36 6.70
CA HIS A 392 20.69 30.37 6.61
C HIS A 392 19.79 30.71 5.42
N GLN A 393 19.48 29.73 4.58
CA GLN A 393 18.74 29.95 3.34
C GLN A 393 17.71 28.86 3.06
N LEU A 394 16.67 29.21 2.29
CA LEU A 394 15.61 28.31 1.86
C LEU A 394 16.17 27.22 0.94
N TYR A 395 16.21 25.98 1.43
CA TYR A 395 16.80 24.87 0.67
C TYR A 395 15.75 23.94 0.09
N GLN A 396 14.87 23.39 0.93
CA GLN A 396 13.84 22.45 0.50
C GLN A 396 12.47 22.78 1.11
N VAL A 397 11.43 22.44 0.36
CA VAL A 397 10.03 22.60 0.74
C VAL A 397 9.38 21.22 0.67
N TYR A 398 8.75 20.83 1.77
CA TYR A 398 8.05 19.56 1.93
C TYR A 398 6.55 19.84 1.99
N LEU A 399 5.81 19.17 1.11
CA LEU A 399 4.35 19.07 1.15
C LEU A 399 3.98 17.59 1.30
N CYS A 400 2.80 17.30 1.85
CA CYS A 400 2.33 15.92 1.99
C CYS A 400 1.25 15.62 0.97
N VAL A 401 1.32 14.41 0.42
CA VAL A 401 0.35 13.87 -0.55
C VAL A 401 -0.23 12.60 0.05
N ASP A 402 -1.53 12.36 -0.14
CA ASP A 402 -2.17 11.13 0.33
C ASP A 402 -1.58 9.87 -0.33
N SER A 403 -1.68 8.71 0.31
CA SER A 403 -1.09 7.46 -0.19
C SER A 403 -1.64 6.96 -1.53
N SER A 404 -2.78 7.50 -2.00
CA SER A 404 -3.30 7.25 -3.35
C SER A 404 -2.74 8.21 -4.41
N ALA A 405 -1.81 9.09 -4.03
CA ALA A 405 -1.14 10.05 -4.91
C ALA A 405 -2.10 11.05 -5.61
N SER A 406 -3.24 11.36 -5.00
CA SER A 406 -4.30 12.13 -5.67
C SER A 406 -4.33 13.61 -5.25
N ASN A 407 -4.10 13.90 -3.98
CA ASN A 407 -4.29 15.22 -3.39
C ASN A 407 -3.18 15.57 -2.40
N PHE A 408 -2.94 16.88 -2.26
CA PHE A 408 -2.23 17.37 -1.09
C PHE A 408 -3.09 17.13 0.15
N ILE A 409 -2.43 16.88 1.27
CA ILE A 409 -3.02 16.72 2.59
C ILE A 409 -2.21 17.51 3.62
N ASP A 410 -2.80 17.74 4.78
CA ASP A 410 -2.03 18.20 5.93
C ASP A 410 -1.06 17.09 6.33
N CYS A 411 0.21 17.46 6.52
CA CYS A 411 1.23 16.51 6.89
C CYS A 411 0.91 15.88 8.27
N PRO A 412 0.78 14.54 8.36
CA PRO A 412 0.54 13.88 9.65
C PRO A 412 1.67 14.15 10.65
N ILE A 413 2.88 14.23 10.13
CA ILE A 413 4.11 14.58 10.85
C ILE A 413 5.00 15.44 9.95
N PHE A 414 5.94 16.16 10.55
CA PHE A 414 6.99 16.88 9.81
C PHE A 414 8.38 16.27 10.08
N PRO A 415 9.35 16.42 9.14
CA PRO A 415 10.70 15.88 9.31
C PRO A 415 11.39 16.40 10.59
N HIS A 416 12.20 15.55 11.21
CA HIS A 416 13.07 15.94 12.32
C HIS A 416 14.40 16.48 11.78
N GLY A 417 14.50 17.79 11.54
CA GLY A 417 15.73 18.37 10.97
C GLY A 417 15.54 19.78 10.41
N GLY A 418 16.45 20.22 9.53
CA GLY A 418 16.26 21.43 8.72
C GLY A 418 16.21 22.73 9.51
N LYS A 419 17.16 22.96 10.43
CA LYS A 419 17.17 24.16 11.30
C LYS A 419 17.25 25.45 10.46
N CYS A 420 16.11 26.08 10.29
CA CYS A 420 16.01 27.43 9.80
C CYS A 420 16.27 28.45 10.91
N GLY A 421 16.93 29.55 10.57
CA GLY A 421 16.90 30.76 11.40
C GLY A 421 15.50 31.36 11.43
N SER A 422 15.26 32.33 12.31
CA SER A 422 13.99 33.08 12.33
C SER A 422 13.74 33.84 11.03
N LYS A 423 14.83 34.27 10.38
CA LYS A 423 14.85 34.76 9.00
C LYS A 423 15.91 34.02 8.20
N ILE A 424 15.62 33.82 6.92
CA ILE A 424 16.46 33.08 5.98
C ILE A 424 16.54 33.79 4.64
N GLU A 425 17.63 33.59 3.92
CA GLU A 425 17.79 34.06 2.55
C GLU A 425 16.97 33.22 1.57
N PHE A 426 16.55 33.86 0.48
CA PHE A 426 16.05 33.21 -0.72
C PHE A 426 16.97 33.66 -1.87
N PRO A 427 18.08 32.95 -2.13
CA PRO A 427 19.12 33.46 -3.03
C PRO A 427 18.66 33.40 -4.50
N PRO A 428 19.04 34.37 -5.34
CA PRO A 428 18.86 34.29 -6.78
C PRO A 428 19.73 33.18 -7.36
N PHE A 429 19.29 32.57 -8.45
CA PHE A 429 20.11 31.63 -9.21
C PHE A 429 20.96 32.41 -10.21
N SER A 430 21.70 33.42 -9.73
CA SER A 430 22.63 34.21 -10.55
C SER A 430 24.03 33.58 -10.52
N SER A 431 24.71 33.59 -11.67
CA SER A 431 26.12 33.18 -11.78
C SER A 431 27.00 34.17 -11.02
N ASN A 432 27.39 33.84 -9.80
CA ASN A 432 28.58 34.47 -9.25
C ASN A 432 29.79 33.70 -9.77
N ASP A 433 30.60 34.44 -10.50
CA ASP A 433 31.98 34.20 -10.91
C ASP A 433 32.24 33.61 -12.31
N ASP A 434 32.57 34.56 -13.20
CA ASP A 434 33.58 34.50 -14.27
C ASP A 434 34.94 33.90 -13.80
N HIS A 435 34.92 32.67 -13.31
CA HIS A 435 36.13 31.91 -12.98
C HIS A 435 36.10 30.57 -13.70
N ASP A 436 36.24 30.59 -15.02
CA ASP A 436 36.85 29.52 -15.82
C ASP A 436 37.12 30.01 -17.27
N GLU A 437 38.01 31.01 -17.40
CA GLU A 437 38.96 31.05 -18.51
C GLU A 437 40.35 30.88 -17.89
N PHE A 438 40.93 29.66 -17.96
CA PHE A 438 42.35 29.39 -18.27
C PHE A 438 42.60 27.91 -18.51
#